data_AF-A0A3M0SN39-F1
#
_entry.id   AF-A0A3M0SN39-F1
#
_cell.length_a   1.000
_cell.length_b   1.000
_cell.length_c   1.000
_cell.angle_alpha   90.00
_cell.angle_beta   90.00
_cell.angle_gamma   90.00
#
_symmetry.space_group_name_H-M   'P 1'
#
loop_
_entity.id
_entity.type
_entity.pdbx_description
1 polymer ?
#
loop_
_entity_poly.entity_id
_entity_poly.type
_entity_poly.pdbx_seq_one_letter_code
_entity_poly.pdbx_strand_id
1 'polypeptide(L)'
;MVLAHELGHALLLYHRSTCFIREYTLFPRGRIENEANKFAAELLIDEKNIDKYSLENMCKSQIASYFGVNKKLLVKYKFNK
;
A
#
# COMPACT_ATOMS: atom_id res chain seq x y z
N MET A 1 -1.84 -0.64 9.04
CA MET A 1 -2.13 -0.27 7.63
C MET A 1 -2.47 1.22 7.45
N VAL A 2 -3.33 1.81 8.30
CA VAL A 2 -3.71 3.24 8.23
C VAL A 2 -2.49 4.17 8.32
N LEU A 3 -1.55 3.95 9.25
CA LEU A 3 -0.37 4.81 9.38
C LEU A 3 0.53 4.83 8.13
N ALA A 4 0.77 3.67 7.50
CA ALA A 4 1.55 3.59 6.27
C ALA A 4 0.81 4.23 5.07
N HIS A 5 -0.51 4.17 5.06
CA HIS A 5 -1.36 4.82 4.07
C HIS A 5 -1.32 6.36 4.23
N GLU A 6 -1.47 6.88 5.44
CA GLU A 6 -1.34 8.32 5.73
C GLU A 6 0.08 8.83 5.45
N LEU A 7 1.11 8.02 5.74
CA LEU A 7 2.49 8.33 5.37
C LEU A 7 2.67 8.40 3.84
N GLY A 8 2.05 7.46 3.12
CA GLY A 8 2.01 7.48 1.65
C GLY A 8 1.35 8.75 1.12
N HIS A 9 0.24 9.18 1.72
CA HIS A 9 -0.38 10.47 1.40
C HIS A 9 0.58 11.62 1.67
N ALA A 10 1.19 11.71 2.86
CA ALA A 10 2.12 12.78 3.21
C ALA A 10 3.27 12.89 2.20
N LEU A 11 3.88 11.77 1.80
CA LEU A 11 5.01 11.74 0.86
C LEU A 11 4.59 11.99 -0.60
N LEU A 12 3.52 11.35 -1.07
CA LEU A 12 3.04 11.50 -2.45
C LEU A 12 2.46 12.89 -2.71
N LEU A 13 1.85 13.51 -1.69
CA LEU A 13 1.29 14.85 -1.76
C LEU A 13 2.35 15.93 -1.59
N TYR A 14 3.37 15.68 -0.77
CA TYR A 14 4.52 16.59 -0.66
C TYR A 14 5.25 16.74 -2.00
N HIS A 15 5.38 15.66 -2.79
CA HIS A 15 6.05 15.70 -4.10
C HIS A 15 5.16 16.21 -5.24
N ARG A 16 3.83 16.23 -5.08
CA ARG A 16 2.93 16.82 -6.08
C ARG A 16 2.53 18.21 -5.63
N SER A 17 3.06 19.24 -6.28
CA SER A 17 2.75 20.68 -6.12
C SER A 17 1.26 21.06 -6.21
N THR A 18 0.37 20.08 -6.36
CA THR A 18 -1.09 20.19 -6.49
C THR A 18 -1.84 20.36 -5.17
N CYS A 19 -1.15 20.58 -4.04
CA CYS A 19 -1.79 20.71 -2.72
C CYS A 19 -2.93 21.76 -2.73
N PHE A 20 -2.74 22.86 -3.47
CA PHE A 20 -3.72 23.94 -3.59
C PHE A 20 -4.95 23.62 -4.47
N ILE A 21 -4.78 22.83 -5.53
CA ILE A 21 -5.88 22.49 -6.45
C ILE A 21 -6.79 21.43 -5.80
N ARG A 22 -6.28 20.61 -4.87
CA ARG A 22 -7.00 19.50 -4.24
C ARG A 22 -8.07 19.90 -3.22
N GLU A 23 -7.91 21.01 -2.50
CA GLU A 23 -8.90 21.46 -1.52
C GLU A 23 -10.15 22.08 -2.16
N TYR A 24 -10.02 22.62 -3.38
CA TYR A 24 -11.07 23.37 -4.06
C TYR A 24 -11.60 22.71 -5.35
N THR A 25 -11.10 21.53 -5.72
CA THR A 25 -11.61 20.79 -6.89
C THR A 25 -11.98 19.36 -6.53
N LEU A 26 -13.05 18.85 -7.14
CA LEU A 26 -13.51 17.44 -7.11
C LEU A 26 -12.52 16.49 -7.80
N PHE A 27 -11.21 16.74 -7.69
CA PHE A 27 -10.18 15.94 -8.31
C PHE A 27 -10.34 14.49 -7.84
N PRO A 28 -10.32 13.51 -8.76
CA PRO A 28 -10.65 12.13 -8.42
C PRO A 28 -9.66 11.58 -7.37
N ARG A 29 -10.15 11.46 -6.13
CA ARG A 29 -9.38 10.94 -4.99
C ARG A 29 -8.82 9.55 -5.28
N GLY A 30 -9.54 8.75 -6.07
CA GLY A 30 -9.21 7.35 -6.34
C GLY A 30 -7.79 7.09 -6.81
N ARG A 31 -7.16 7.97 -7.60
CA ARG A 31 -5.78 7.75 -8.06
C ARG A 31 -4.78 7.88 -6.92
N ILE A 32 -4.91 8.93 -6.10
CA ILE A 32 -4.00 9.17 -4.96
C ILE A 32 -4.22 8.13 -3.87
N GLU A 33 -5.48 7.79 -3.58
CA GLU A 33 -5.81 6.69 -2.66
C GLU A 33 -5.21 5.35 -3.11
N ASN A 34 -5.26 5.05 -4.42
CA ASN A 34 -4.65 3.84 -4.95
C ASN A 34 -3.12 3.86 -4.85
N GLU A 35 -2.47 5.00 -5.10
CA GLU A 35 -1.01 5.14 -4.94
C GLU A 35 -0.60 5.05 -3.47
N ALA A 36 -1.33 5.67 -2.54
CA ALA A 36 -1.08 5.57 -1.10
C ALA A 36 -1.28 4.13 -0.60
N ASN A 37 -2.30 3.42 -1.08
CA ASN A 37 -2.50 2.01 -0.79
C ASN A 37 -1.38 1.12 -1.35
N LYS A 38 -0.90 1.43 -2.57
CA LYS A 38 0.23 0.73 -3.18
C LYS A 38 1.52 0.98 -2.38
N PHE A 39 1.78 2.23 -2.00
CA PHE A 39 2.91 2.60 -1.15
C PHE A 39 2.86 1.87 0.18
N ALA A 40 1.70 1.87 0.85
CA ALA A 40 1.52 1.14 2.10
C ALA A 40 1.75 -0.36 1.96
N ALA A 41 1.34 -0.97 0.83
CA ALA A 41 1.59 -2.38 0.56
C ALA A 41 3.09 -2.67 0.35
N GLU A 42 3.81 -1.85 -0.42
CA GLU A 42 5.26 -1.99 -0.62
C GLU A 42 6.05 -1.75 0.68
N LEU A 43 5.62 -0.79 1.50
CA LEU A 43 6.29 -0.47 2.76
C LEU A 43 6.09 -1.54 3.83
N LEU A 44 4.87 -2.09 3.94
CA LEU A 44 4.53 -3.07 4.97
C LEU A 44 4.95 -4.50 4.59
N ILE A 45 5.03 -4.80 3.29
CA ILE A 45 5.38 -6.12 2.76
C ILE A 45 6.77 -6.03 2.14
N ASP A 46 7.79 -6.01 2.99
CA ASP A 46 9.17 -6.05 2.54
C ASP A 46 9.61 -7.50 2.29
N GLU A 47 9.49 -7.92 1.03
CA GLU A 47 9.88 -9.24 0.55
C GLU A 47 11.38 -9.52 0.75
N LYS A 48 12.22 -8.50 0.97
CA LYS A 48 13.66 -8.70 1.20
C LYS A 48 13.96 -9.31 2.58
N ASN A 49 13.05 -9.15 3.54
CA ASN A 49 13.21 -9.65 4.90
C ASN A 49 12.68 -11.08 5.08
N ILE A 50 12.10 -11.69 4.05
CA ILE A 50 11.59 -13.06 4.12
C ILE A 50 12.17 -13.89 2.99
N ASP A 51 12.64 -15.08 3.35
CA ASP A 51 13.04 -16.10 2.39
C ASP A 51 11.86 -16.44 1.44
N LYS A 52 12.09 -16.33 0.13
CA LYS A 52 11.06 -16.51 -0.90
C LYS A 52 10.42 -17.91 -0.82
N TYR A 53 11.20 -18.91 -0.45
CA TYR A 53 10.74 -20.28 -0.26
C TYR A 53 9.73 -20.37 0.90
N SER A 54 9.97 -19.63 1.98
CA SER A 54 9.05 -19.53 3.12
C SER A 54 7.73 -18.84 2.75
N LEU A 55 7.76 -17.84 1.86
CA LEU A 55 6.55 -17.18 1.35
C LEU A 55 5.74 -18.10 0.43
N GLU A 56 6.39 -18.88 -0.43
CA GLU A 56 5.72 -19.80 -1.36
C GLU A 56 5.01 -20.96 -0.64
N ASN A 57 5.47 -21.34 0.55
CA ASN A 57 4.85 -22.37 1.38
C ASN A 57 3.73 -21.86 2.32
N MET A 58 3.52 -20.55 2.43
CA MET A 58 2.45 -19.98 3.26
C MET A 58 1.19 -19.69 2.45
N CYS A 59 0.02 -19.93 3.04
CA CYS A 59 -1.22 -19.48 2.44
C CYS A 59 -1.35 -17.94 2.55
N LYS A 60 -2.08 -17.33 1.60
CA LYS A 60 -2.31 -15.87 1.55
C LYS A 60 -2.82 -15.26 2.86
N SER A 61 -3.55 -16.01 3.67
CA SER A 61 -4.01 -15.57 5.01
C SER A 61 -2.90 -15.55 6.05
N GLN A 62 -1.98 -16.52 6.03
CA GLN A 62 -0.82 -16.56 6.92
C GLN A 62 0.11 -15.39 6.60
N ILE A 63 0.37 -15.13 5.32
CA ILE A 63 1.18 -13.99 4.88
C ILE A 63 0.54 -12.66 5.34
N ALA A 64 -0.77 -12.50 5.14
CA ALA A 64 -1.50 -11.31 5.60
C ALA A 64 -1.39 -11.11 7.12
N SER A 65 -1.51 -12.20 7.90
CA SER A 65 -1.37 -12.16 9.36
C SER A 65 0.06 -11.84 9.79
N TYR A 66 1.06 -12.40 9.12
CA TYR A 66 2.48 -12.18 9.42
C TYR A 66 2.86 -10.71 9.29
N PHE A 67 2.42 -10.06 8.20
CA PHE A 67 2.68 -8.64 7.97
C PHE A 67 1.67 -7.70 8.64
N GLY A 68 0.65 -8.23 9.34
CA GLY A 68 -0.40 -7.42 9.96
C GLY A 68 -1.20 -6.57 8.95
N VAL A 69 -1.39 -7.08 7.73
CA VAL A 69 -2.09 -6.39 6.63
C VAL A 69 -3.38 -7.09 6.24
N ASN A 70 -4.29 -6.35 5.60
CA ASN A 70 -5.53 -6.94 5.11
C ASN A 70 -5.25 -7.89 3.94
N LYS A 71 -5.69 -9.15 4.03
CA LYS A 71 -5.56 -10.17 2.98
C LYS A 71 -6.04 -9.68 1.61
N LYS A 72 -7.16 -8.93 1.54
CA LYS A 72 -7.68 -8.41 0.26
C LYS A 72 -6.69 -7.45 -0.40
N LEU A 73 -6.04 -6.60 0.39
CA LEU A 73 -5.08 -5.61 -0.11
C LEU A 73 -3.76 -6.29 -0.48
N LEU A 74 -3.26 -7.22 0.34
CA LEU A 74 -2.10 -8.06 0.02
C LEU A 74 -2.29 -8.78 -1.33
N VAL A 75 -3.44 -9.41 -1.54
CA VAL A 75 -3.74 -10.09 -2.80
C VAL A 75 -3.80 -9.11 -3.96
N LYS A 76 -4.50 -7.97 -3.80
CA LYS A 76 -4.71 -6.97 -4.86
C LYS A 76 -3.41 -6.33 -5.34
N TYR A 77 -2.48 -5.99 -4.44
CA TYR A 77 -1.30 -5.20 -4.78
C TYR A 77 -0.02 -6.02 -4.98
N LYS A 78 0.09 -7.23 -4.41
CA LYS A 78 1.29 -8.08 -4.53
C LYS A 78 1.08 -9.35 -5.36
N PHE A 79 -0.02 -10.06 -5.16
CA PHE A 79 -0.24 -11.39 -5.79
C PHE A 79 -1.06 -11.36 -7.08
N ASN A 80 -1.71 -10.23 -7.40
CA ASN A 80 -2.53 -10.07 -8.60
C ASN A 80 -1.77 -9.26 -9.67
N LYS A 81 -0.60 -9.78 -10.07
CA LYS A 81 0.21 -9.26 -11.18
C LYS A 81 -0.33 -9.76 -12.51
#